data_AF-A0A831X880-F1
#
_entry.id   AF-A0A831X880-F1
#
_cell.length_a   1.000
_cell.length_b   1.000
_cell.length_c   1.000
_cell.angle_alpha   90.00
_cell.angle_beta   90.00
_cell.angle_gamma   90.00
#
_symmetry.space_group_name_H-M   'P 1'
#
loop_
_entity.id
_entity.type
_entity.pdbx_description
1 polymer ?
#
loop_
_entity_poly.entity_id
_entity_poly.type
_entity_poly.pdbx_seq_one_letter_code
_entity_poly.pdbx_strand_id
1 'polypeptide(L)'
;MAEQPDALRECCTRLEQLIAPYRGRVEYGNLRSHVSSWESADCPRVTNIALVYETPGGSTDQINICYSSGTGEFTLLDEDLKELVTRDVEAVIEKVKPRILDIPAKRRRHLEEEIRRHLDQGMSSKALVAHFTRVLQSELKGGTITHLELRDAMTFAIRYATQLQEAANAAESPPGP
;
A
#
# COMPACT_ATOMS: atom_id res chain seq x y z
N MET A 1 11.09 -33.52 -1.07
CA MET A 1 10.81 -32.14 -0.64
C MET A 1 11.92 -31.74 0.31
N ALA A 2 12.83 -30.84 -0.11
CA ALA A 2 13.86 -30.34 0.81
C ALA A 2 13.20 -29.58 1.95
N GLU A 3 13.55 -29.91 3.19
CA GLU A 3 13.09 -29.17 4.38
C GLU A 3 13.44 -27.69 4.22
N GLN A 4 12.45 -26.82 4.43
CA GLN A 4 12.71 -25.39 4.51
C GLN A 4 13.43 -25.10 5.84
N PRO A 5 14.52 -24.32 5.83
CA PRO A 5 15.21 -23.95 7.07
C PRO A 5 14.26 -23.26 8.05
N ASP A 6 14.37 -23.57 9.34
CA ASP A 6 13.45 -23.08 10.37
C ASP A 6 13.33 -21.56 10.37
N ALA A 7 14.43 -20.83 10.16
CA ALA A 7 14.43 -19.36 10.07
C ALA A 7 13.63 -18.81 8.88
N LEU A 8 13.71 -19.45 7.70
CA LEU A 8 12.93 -19.06 6.53
C LEU A 8 11.44 -19.29 6.78
N ARG A 9 11.08 -20.44 7.37
CA ARG A 9 9.68 -20.75 7.72
C ARG A 9 9.13 -19.77 8.74
N GLU A 10 9.91 -19.44 9.77
CA GLU A 10 9.56 -18.44 10.78
C GLU A 10 9.33 -17.07 10.14
N CYS A 11 10.26 -16.60 9.30
CA CYS A 11 10.14 -15.33 8.59
C CYS A 11 8.87 -15.28 7.74
N CYS A 12 8.61 -16.30 6.93
CA CYS A 12 7.38 -16.40 6.13
C CYS A 12 6.12 -16.35 7.00
N THR A 13 6.10 -17.08 8.12
CA THR A 13 4.94 -17.11 9.03
C THR A 13 4.67 -15.74 9.64
N ARG A 14 5.72 -15.05 10.12
CA ARG A 14 5.59 -13.72 10.72
C ARG A 14 5.19 -12.66 9.70
N LEU A 15 5.75 -12.74 8.48
CA LEU A 15 5.32 -11.88 7.37
C LEU A 15 3.86 -12.13 7.04
N GLU A 16 3.41 -13.38 6.95
CA GLU A 16 2.01 -13.72 6.70
C GLU A 16 1.06 -13.15 7.75
N GLN A 17 1.41 -13.27 9.03
CA GLN A 17 0.64 -12.66 10.12
C GLN A 17 0.59 -11.13 10.03
N LEU A 18 1.71 -10.51 9.67
CA LEU A 18 1.83 -9.06 9.53
C LEU A 18 1.04 -8.52 8.33
N ILE A 19 1.01 -9.24 7.21
CA ILE A 19 0.27 -8.84 6.01
C ILE A 19 -1.21 -9.25 6.07
N ALA A 20 -1.60 -10.22 6.90
CA ALA A 20 -2.96 -10.76 6.95
C ALA A 20 -4.05 -9.68 7.08
N PRO A 21 -3.90 -8.63 7.90
CA PRO A 21 -4.88 -7.54 7.96
C PRO A 21 -5.06 -6.80 6.62
N TYR A 22 -4.05 -6.80 5.76
CA TYR A 22 -3.98 -6.01 4.52
C TYR A 22 -4.18 -6.84 3.25
N ARG A 23 -4.13 -8.18 3.34
CA ARG A 23 -4.36 -9.10 2.21
C ARG A 23 -5.78 -8.99 1.64
N GLY A 24 -5.90 -9.09 0.32
CA GLY A 24 -7.19 -9.18 -0.37
C GLY A 24 -7.99 -7.87 -0.45
N ARG A 25 -7.40 -6.73 -0.08
CA ARG A 25 -8.04 -5.40 -0.11
C ARG A 25 -7.73 -4.64 -1.39
N VAL A 26 -8.03 -5.26 -2.51
CA VAL A 26 -7.40 -5.00 -3.81
C VAL A 26 -7.61 -3.57 -4.40
N GLU A 27 -8.59 -2.75 -3.97
CA GLU A 27 -9.14 -1.69 -4.89
C GLU A 27 -8.56 -0.33 -4.57
N TYR A 28 -7.80 -0.28 -3.49
CA TYR A 28 -7.00 0.86 -3.08
C TYR A 28 -5.62 0.43 -2.60
N GLY A 29 -5.23 -0.83 -2.77
CA GLY A 29 -4.07 -1.33 -2.04
C GLY A 29 -4.02 -2.83 -1.86
N ASN A 30 -3.56 -3.60 -2.85
CA ASN A 30 -3.33 -5.03 -2.61
C ASN A 30 -1.92 -5.26 -2.06
N LEU A 31 -1.81 -5.64 -0.78
CA LEU A 31 -0.59 -6.24 -0.28
C LEU A 31 -0.62 -7.75 -0.57
N ARG A 32 0.21 -8.17 -1.52
CA ARG A 32 0.38 -9.56 -1.93
C ARG A 32 1.81 -10.00 -1.67
N SER A 33 1.95 -11.26 -1.29
CA SER A 33 3.25 -11.90 -1.10
C SER A 33 3.45 -12.97 -2.17
N HIS A 34 4.65 -13.06 -2.71
CA HIS A 34 5.07 -14.11 -3.63
C HIS A 34 6.41 -14.66 -3.17
N VAL A 35 6.47 -15.98 -2.97
CA VAL A 35 7.71 -16.67 -2.63
C VAL A 35 8.18 -17.45 -3.85
N SER A 36 9.39 -17.16 -4.28
CA SER A 36 10.07 -17.85 -5.38
C SER A 36 11.40 -18.40 -4.87
N SER A 37 11.87 -19.50 -5.44
CA SER A 37 13.18 -20.05 -5.10
C SER A 37 13.87 -20.53 -6.36
N TRP A 38 15.18 -20.36 -6.40
CA TRP A 38 16.00 -20.87 -7.48
C TRP A 38 17.32 -21.40 -6.94
N GLU A 39 17.91 -22.29 -7.72
CA GLU A 39 19.22 -22.91 -7.49
C GLU A 39 20.01 -22.76 -8.79
N SER A 40 21.32 -22.54 -8.69
CA SER A 40 22.23 -22.51 -9.84
C SER A 40 23.42 -23.42 -9.55
N ALA A 41 24.12 -23.87 -10.58
CA ALA A 41 25.28 -24.75 -10.44
C ALA A 41 26.35 -24.17 -9.49
N ASP A 42 26.46 -22.84 -9.45
CA ASP A 42 27.49 -22.11 -8.71
C ASP A 42 26.98 -21.42 -7.43
N CYS A 43 25.67 -21.46 -7.17
CA CYS A 43 25.07 -20.76 -6.02
C CYS A 43 24.17 -21.68 -5.19
N PRO A 44 24.31 -21.67 -3.86
CA PRO A 44 23.36 -22.35 -2.99
C PRO A 44 21.95 -21.78 -3.19
N ARG A 45 20.93 -22.58 -2.85
CA ARG A 45 19.53 -22.21 -3.00
C ARG A 45 19.25 -20.82 -2.43
N VAL A 46 18.62 -19.98 -3.25
CA VAL A 46 18.14 -18.65 -2.84
C VAL A 46 16.62 -18.65 -2.89
N THR A 47 15.99 -18.14 -1.84
CA THR A 47 14.56 -17.90 -1.76
C THR A 47 14.29 -16.40 -1.73
N ASN A 48 13.49 -15.88 -2.66
CA ASN A 48 13.02 -14.50 -2.63
C ASN A 48 11.57 -14.45 -2.15
N ILE A 49 11.31 -13.61 -1.16
CA ILE A 49 9.99 -13.23 -0.67
C ILE A 49 9.74 -11.82 -1.15
N ALA A 50 8.89 -11.68 -2.16
CA ALA A 50 8.43 -10.39 -2.67
C ALA A 50 7.13 -10.00 -1.98
N LEU A 51 7.11 -8.84 -1.34
CA LEU A 51 5.90 -8.17 -0.88
C LEU A 51 5.61 -7.03 -1.84
N VAL A 52 4.45 -7.04 -2.46
CA VAL A 52 4.05 -6.04 -3.45
C VAL A 52 2.78 -5.38 -2.96
N TYR A 53 2.83 -4.07 -2.79
CA TYR A 53 1.70 -3.22 -2.50
C TYR A 53 1.34 -2.39 -3.73
N GLU A 54 0.20 -2.70 -4.34
CA GLU A 54 -0.31 -1.98 -5.52
C GLU A 54 -1.31 -0.90 -5.13
N THR A 55 -1.06 0.35 -5.53
CA THR A 55 -2.05 1.44 -5.44
C THR A 55 -2.70 1.64 -6.82
N PRO A 56 -4.01 1.95 -6.89
CA PRO A 56 -4.64 2.35 -8.15
C PRO A 56 -3.87 3.49 -8.83
N GLY A 57 -3.77 3.46 -10.16
CA GLY A 57 -3.00 4.46 -10.92
C GLY A 57 -1.49 4.18 -11.06
N GLY A 58 -1.00 3.03 -10.58
CA GLY A 58 0.29 2.45 -11.01
C GLY A 58 1.48 2.65 -10.08
N SER A 59 1.30 3.27 -8.90
CA SER A 59 2.36 3.32 -7.90
C SER A 59 2.42 2.00 -7.14
N THR A 60 3.51 1.27 -7.34
CA THR A 60 3.78 -0.02 -6.68
C THR A 60 4.91 0.15 -5.68
N ASP A 61 4.65 -0.14 -4.42
CA ASP A 61 5.70 -0.27 -3.41
C ASP A 61 6.07 -1.76 -3.30
N GLN A 62 7.35 -2.09 -3.49
CA GLN A 62 7.84 -3.47 -3.45
C GLN A 62 8.96 -3.63 -2.44
N ILE A 63 8.87 -4.70 -1.65
CA ILE A 63 9.87 -5.15 -0.70
C ILE A 63 10.33 -6.52 -1.15
N ASN A 64 11.61 -6.67 -1.43
CA ASN A 64 12.20 -7.98 -1.71
C ASN A 64 13.07 -8.40 -0.53
N ILE A 65 12.86 -9.62 -0.07
CA ILE A 65 13.64 -10.25 0.99
C ILE A 65 14.23 -11.52 0.40
N CYS A 66 15.53 -11.53 0.19
CA CYS A 66 16.27 -12.69 -0.27
C CYS A 66 16.74 -13.50 0.94
N TYR A 67 16.73 -14.82 0.85
CA TYR A 67 17.26 -15.73 1.84
C TYR A 67 18.21 -16.72 1.15
N SER A 68 19.46 -16.79 1.62
CA SER A 68 20.46 -17.74 1.14
C SER A 68 20.47 -18.97 2.04
N SER A 69 20.10 -20.13 1.50
CA SER A 69 20.18 -21.40 2.24
C SER A 69 21.62 -21.83 2.53
N GLY A 70 22.61 -21.31 1.79
CA GLY A 70 24.02 -21.64 2.02
C GLY A 70 24.64 -20.91 3.21
N THR A 71 24.26 -19.65 3.42
CA THR A 71 24.78 -18.82 4.53
C THR A 71 23.80 -18.68 5.69
N GLY A 72 22.52 -18.99 5.46
CA GLY A 72 21.44 -18.79 6.42
C GLY A 72 21.06 -17.31 6.61
N GLU A 73 21.43 -16.44 5.68
CA GLU A 73 21.27 -14.99 5.79
C GLU A 73 20.11 -14.48 4.94
N PHE A 74 19.43 -13.47 5.49
CA PHE A 74 18.48 -12.62 4.81
C PHE A 74 19.16 -11.37 4.28
N THR A 75 18.72 -10.92 3.11
CA THR A 75 19.14 -9.68 2.47
C THR A 75 17.92 -8.88 2.02
N LEU A 76 17.85 -7.61 2.37
CA LEU A 76 16.80 -6.69 1.94
C LEU A 76 17.30 -5.25 1.86
N LEU A 77 16.62 -4.43 1.07
CA LEU A 77 16.84 -2.99 1.03
C LEU A 77 15.91 -2.25 1.98
N ASP A 78 16.45 -1.24 2.64
CA ASP A 78 15.66 -0.32 3.43
C ASP A 78 15.07 0.86 2.67
N GLU A 79 14.36 1.73 3.40
CA GLU A 79 13.77 2.96 2.84
C GLU A 79 14.82 3.94 2.30
N ASP A 80 16.05 3.90 2.82
CA ASP A 80 17.20 4.68 2.34
C ASP A 80 18.00 3.93 1.24
N LEU A 81 17.49 2.81 0.74
CA LEU A 81 18.15 1.90 -0.21
C LEU A 81 19.47 1.30 0.33
N LYS A 82 19.66 1.25 1.64
CA LYS A 82 20.77 0.57 2.28
C LYS A 82 20.48 -0.92 2.42
N GLU A 83 21.49 -1.72 2.12
CA GLU A 83 21.40 -3.17 2.24
C GLU A 83 21.52 -3.59 3.71
N LEU A 84 20.54 -4.38 4.15
CA LEU A 84 20.57 -5.09 5.42
C LEU A 84 20.85 -6.57 5.14
N VAL A 85 21.94 -7.08 5.71
CA VAL A 85 22.27 -8.52 5.72
C VAL A 85 22.21 -9.01 7.16
N THR A 86 21.40 -10.02 7.45
CA THR A 86 21.19 -10.51 8.82
C THR A 86 20.73 -11.96 8.84
N ARG A 87 21.02 -12.69 9.93
CA ARG A 87 20.42 -14.01 10.21
C ARG A 87 19.21 -13.92 11.14
N ASP A 88 18.99 -12.75 11.72
CA ASP A 88 17.94 -12.49 12.69
C ASP A 88 16.61 -12.19 11.98
N VAL A 89 15.62 -13.06 12.19
CA VAL A 89 14.26 -12.89 11.67
C VAL A 89 13.61 -11.63 12.25
N GLU A 90 13.86 -11.28 13.52
CA GLU A 90 13.29 -10.09 14.14
C GLU A 90 13.76 -8.83 13.42
N ALA A 91 15.07 -8.72 13.14
CA ALA A 91 15.63 -7.62 12.38
C ALA A 91 14.98 -7.46 10.99
N VAL A 92 14.68 -8.56 10.29
CA VAL A 92 13.94 -8.51 9.02
C VAL A 92 12.53 -7.96 9.23
N ILE A 93 11.80 -8.47 10.23
CA ILE A 93 10.41 -8.06 10.50
C ILE A 93 10.34 -6.59 10.92
N GLU A 94 11.18 -6.13 11.83
CA GLU A 94 11.21 -4.73 12.28
C GLU A 94 11.57 -3.78 11.13
N LYS A 95 12.30 -4.26 10.12
CA LYS A 95 12.60 -3.46 8.94
C LYS A 95 11.44 -3.36 7.95
N VAL A 96 10.66 -4.43 7.80
CA VAL A 96 9.55 -4.52 6.85
C VAL A 96 8.26 -3.89 7.41
N LYS A 97 8.07 -4.01 8.73
CA LYS A 97 6.86 -3.61 9.45
C LYS A 97 6.46 -2.15 9.28
N PRO A 98 7.34 -1.14 9.37
CA PRO A 98 6.96 0.26 9.15
C PRO A 98 6.30 0.50 7.78
N ARG A 99 6.87 -0.10 6.72
CA ARG A 99 6.34 0.02 5.34
C ARG A 99 4.95 -0.59 5.19
N ILE A 100 4.68 -1.71 5.87
CA ILE A 100 3.36 -2.35 5.90
C ILE A 100 2.37 -1.51 6.72
N LEU A 101 2.79 -1.01 7.88
CA LEU A 101 1.92 -0.21 8.75
C LEU A 101 1.55 1.15 8.15
N ASP A 102 2.35 1.69 7.21
CA ASP A 102 2.04 2.93 6.49
C ASP A 102 0.97 2.76 5.39
N ILE A 103 0.62 1.52 5.01
CA ILE A 103 -0.34 1.24 3.94
C ILE A 103 -1.67 2.00 4.11
N PRO A 104 -2.35 2.00 5.28
CA PRO A 104 -3.57 2.78 5.46
C PRO A 104 -3.40 4.29 5.21
N ALA A 105 -2.26 4.86 5.58
CA ALA A 105 -1.98 6.27 5.35
C ALA A 105 -1.73 6.55 3.86
N LYS A 106 -1.02 5.67 3.14
CA LYS A 106 -0.89 5.73 1.67
C LYS A 106 -2.25 5.69 0.98
N ARG A 107 -3.14 4.78 1.40
CA ARG A 107 -4.51 4.67 0.89
C ARG A 107 -5.32 5.94 1.07
N ARG A 108 -5.31 6.51 2.27
CA ARG A 108 -6.02 7.77 2.54
C ARG A 108 -5.50 8.92 1.69
N ARG A 109 -4.17 9.09 1.60
CA ARG A 109 -3.56 10.14 0.75
C ARG A 109 -4.02 10.01 -0.70
N HIS A 110 -4.00 8.80 -1.24
CA HIS A 110 -4.43 8.57 -2.61
C HIS A 110 -5.92 8.89 -2.83
N LEU A 111 -6.79 8.49 -1.90
CA LEU A 111 -8.23 8.83 -1.95
C LEU A 111 -8.44 10.34 -1.93
N GLU A 112 -7.71 11.08 -1.10
CA GLU A 112 -7.78 12.54 -1.05
C GLU A 112 -7.30 13.18 -2.36
N GLU A 113 -6.20 12.69 -2.93
CA GLU A 113 -5.68 13.17 -4.23
C GLU A 113 -6.68 12.93 -5.36
N GLU A 114 -7.32 11.77 -5.40
CA GLU A 114 -8.37 11.45 -6.38
C GLU A 114 -9.57 12.39 -6.23
N ILE A 115 -10.00 12.66 -4.99
CA ILE A 115 -11.08 13.63 -4.69
C ILE A 115 -10.72 15.02 -5.19
N ARG A 116 -9.53 15.52 -4.85
CA ARG A 116 -9.07 16.84 -5.30
C ARG A 116 -9.11 16.93 -6.81
N ARG A 117 -8.50 15.94 -7.50
CA ARG A 117 -8.49 15.89 -8.97
C ARG A 117 -9.89 15.96 -9.57
N HIS A 118 -10.86 15.21 -9.03
CA HIS A 118 -12.22 15.24 -9.55
C HIS A 118 -12.94 16.56 -9.27
N LEU A 119 -12.80 17.12 -8.08
CA LEU A 119 -13.42 18.41 -7.73
C LEU A 119 -12.80 19.58 -8.51
N ASP A 120 -11.48 19.59 -8.68
CA ASP A 120 -10.76 20.59 -9.48
C ASP A 120 -11.15 20.51 -10.98
N GLN A 121 -11.58 19.34 -11.46
CA GLN A 121 -12.13 19.15 -12.80
C GLN A 121 -13.61 19.55 -12.91
N GLY A 122 -14.20 20.12 -11.86
CA GLY A 122 -15.58 20.58 -11.84
C GLY A 122 -16.61 19.47 -11.60
N MET A 123 -16.20 18.31 -11.10
CA MET A 123 -17.14 17.26 -10.72
C MET A 123 -18.04 17.75 -9.58
N SER A 124 -19.36 17.69 -9.76
CA SER A 124 -20.29 18.03 -8.69
C SER A 124 -20.19 17.06 -7.50
N SER A 125 -20.49 17.53 -6.29
CA SER A 125 -20.52 16.69 -5.07
C SER A 125 -21.44 15.47 -5.21
N LYS A 126 -22.54 15.60 -5.97
CA LYS A 126 -23.46 14.49 -6.26
C LYS A 126 -22.81 13.41 -7.14
N ALA A 127 -22.05 13.83 -8.16
CA ALA A 127 -21.32 12.92 -9.03
C ALA A 127 -20.16 12.23 -8.29
N LEU A 128 -19.50 12.95 -7.37
CA LEU A 128 -18.47 12.40 -6.50
C LEU A 128 -19.03 11.31 -5.58
N VAL A 129 -20.16 11.56 -4.90
CA VAL A 129 -20.83 10.55 -4.08
C VAL A 129 -21.24 9.33 -4.92
N ALA A 130 -21.77 9.53 -6.12
CA ALA A 130 -22.12 8.44 -7.02
C ALA A 130 -20.89 7.64 -7.52
N HIS A 131 -19.73 8.28 -7.63
CA HIS A 131 -18.45 7.61 -7.92
C HIS A 131 -18.03 6.72 -6.75
N PHE A 132 -17.97 7.25 -5.53
CA PHE A 132 -17.56 6.46 -4.36
C PHE A 132 -18.56 5.38 -3.95
N THR A 133 -19.86 5.60 -4.16
CA THR A 133 -20.86 4.55 -3.98
C THR A 133 -20.66 3.42 -4.99
N ARG A 134 -20.32 3.72 -6.25
CA ARG A 134 -19.98 2.68 -7.24
C ARG A 134 -18.72 1.91 -6.86
N VAL A 135 -17.71 2.60 -6.37
CA VAL A 135 -16.50 1.99 -5.81
C VAL A 135 -16.83 1.07 -4.63
N LEU A 136 -17.73 1.49 -3.73
CA LEU A 136 -18.11 0.67 -2.59
C LEU A 136 -18.97 -0.55 -3.01
N GLN A 137 -19.73 -0.42 -4.08
CA GLN A 137 -20.66 -1.44 -4.59
C GLN A 137 -20.06 -2.35 -5.67
N SER A 138 -18.89 -2.03 -6.23
CA SER A 138 -18.24 -2.92 -7.20
C SER A 138 -17.76 -4.18 -6.50
N GLU A 139 -18.46 -5.30 -6.70
CA GLU A 139 -17.93 -6.64 -6.49
C GLU A 139 -16.89 -7.02 -7.56
N LEU A 140 -16.02 -6.09 -7.96
CA LEU A 140 -14.93 -6.40 -8.87
C LEU A 140 -13.79 -7.01 -8.05
N LYS A 141 -12.95 -7.81 -8.72
CA LYS A 141 -11.96 -8.76 -8.18
C LYS A 141 -10.77 -8.06 -7.51
N GLY A 142 -11.10 -7.26 -6.52
CA GLY A 142 -10.87 -5.86 -6.77
C GLY A 142 -10.77 -5.03 -5.54
N GLY A 143 -11.56 -5.16 -4.45
CA GLY A 143 -11.22 -4.74 -3.08
C GLY A 143 -12.17 -3.76 -2.38
N THR A 144 -12.00 -3.57 -1.06
CA THR A 144 -12.94 -2.82 -0.20
C THR A 144 -12.28 -1.61 0.45
N ILE A 145 -12.81 -0.41 0.19
CA ILE A 145 -12.66 0.73 1.11
C ILE A 145 -13.39 0.36 2.41
N THR A 146 -12.75 0.54 3.57
CA THR A 146 -13.47 0.37 4.83
C THR A 146 -14.51 1.47 5.02
N HIS A 147 -15.60 1.21 5.74
CA HIS A 147 -16.57 2.26 6.05
C HIS A 147 -15.94 3.50 6.72
N LEU A 148 -14.86 3.31 7.50
CA LEU A 148 -14.09 4.40 8.08
C LEU A 148 -13.35 5.22 7.01
N GLU A 149 -12.64 4.57 6.10
CA GLU A 149 -11.95 5.25 4.99
C GLU A 149 -12.93 6.00 4.08
N LEU A 150 -14.12 5.44 3.81
CA LEU A 150 -15.14 6.14 3.04
C LEU A 150 -15.68 7.36 3.79
N ARG A 151 -15.99 7.22 5.09
CA ARG A 151 -16.44 8.34 5.92
C ARG A 151 -15.41 9.47 5.93
N ASP A 152 -14.14 9.13 6.10
CA ASP A 152 -13.04 10.09 6.13
C ASP A 152 -12.88 10.77 4.76
N ALA A 153 -12.95 10.00 3.67
CA ALA A 153 -12.94 10.51 2.30
C ALA A 153 -14.12 11.47 2.01
N MET A 154 -15.34 11.13 2.42
CA MET A 154 -16.51 12.00 2.26
C MET A 154 -16.38 13.28 3.09
N THR A 155 -15.86 13.17 4.31
CA THR A 155 -15.59 14.34 5.17
C THR A 155 -14.56 15.26 4.51
N PHE A 156 -13.51 14.71 3.92
CA PHE A 156 -12.52 15.46 3.16
C PHE A 156 -13.15 16.16 1.95
N ALA A 157 -13.95 15.44 1.15
CA ALA A 157 -14.61 15.97 -0.03
C ALA A 157 -15.50 17.18 0.25
N ILE A 158 -16.32 17.12 1.31
CA ILE A 158 -17.19 18.24 1.69
C ILE A 158 -16.35 19.47 2.06
N ARG A 159 -15.32 19.28 2.90
CA ARG A 159 -14.44 20.39 3.33
C ARG A 159 -13.74 21.04 2.14
N TYR A 160 -13.19 20.24 1.22
CA TYR A 160 -12.49 20.75 0.05
C TYR A 160 -13.44 21.49 -0.91
N ALA A 161 -14.64 20.96 -1.15
CA ALA A 161 -15.65 21.62 -1.97
C ALA A 161 -16.10 22.97 -1.39
N THR A 162 -16.27 23.06 -0.06
CA THR A 162 -16.57 24.33 0.61
C THR A 162 -15.45 25.36 0.40
N GLN A 163 -14.19 24.94 0.54
CA GLN A 163 -13.03 25.80 0.33
C GLN A 163 -12.95 26.33 -1.12
N LEU A 164 -13.22 25.48 -2.11
CA LEU A 164 -13.27 25.89 -3.52
C LEU A 164 -14.36 26.93 -3.77
N GLN A 165 -15.53 26.77 -3.16
CA GLN A 165 -16.63 27.72 -3.28
C GLN A 165 -16.30 29.08 -2.62
N GLU A 166 -15.71 29.05 -1.42
CA GLU A 166 -15.27 30.27 -0.73
C GLU A 166 -14.20 31.02 -1.53
N ALA A 167 -13.24 30.30 -2.10
CA ALA A 167 -12.20 30.88 -2.95
C ALA A 167 -12.79 31.50 -4.23
N ALA A 168 -13.75 30.84 -4.87
CA ALA A 168 -14.45 31.37 -6.03
C ALA A 168 -15.23 32.66 -5.70
N ASN A 169 -15.99 32.66 -4.60
CA ASN A 169 -16.74 33.84 -4.16
C ASN A 169 -15.83 35.01 -3.78
N ALA A 170 -14.65 34.74 -3.20
CA ALA A 170 -13.65 35.76 -2.88
C ALA A 170 -13.00 36.35 -4.14
N ALA A 171 -12.77 35.54 -5.17
CA ALA A 171 -12.23 35.99 -6.46
C ALA A 171 -13.22 36.86 -7.26
N GLU A 172 -14.53 36.66 -7.07
CA GLU A 172 -15.59 37.44 -7.71
C GLU A 172 -15.91 38.77 -6.99
N SER A 173 -15.37 38.99 -5.78
CA SER A 173 -15.54 40.24 -5.04
C SER A 173 -14.47 41.26 -5.47
N PRO A 174 -14.83 42.38 -6.13
CA PRO A 174 -13.85 43.37 -6.55
C PRO A 174 -13.19 44.04 -5.34
N PRO A 175 -11.92 44.50 -5.43
CA PRO A 175 -11.34 45.35 -4.40
C PRO A 175 -12.22 46.58 -4.24
N GLY A 176 -12.77 46.77 -3.04
CA GLY A 176 -13.63 47.90 -2.73
C GLY A 176 -12.94 49.24 -3.03
N PRO A 177 -13.71 50.27 -3.43
CA PRO A 177 -13.19 51.59 -3.79
C PRO A 177 -12.48 52.30 -2.63
#